data_AF-A0A4U9UC45-F1
#
_entry.id   AF-A0A4U9UC45-F1
#
_cell.length_a   1.000
_cell.length_b   1.000
_cell.length_c   1.000
_cell.angle_alpha   90.00
_cell.angle_beta   90.00
_cell.angle_gamma   90.00
#
_symmetry.space_group_name_H-M   'P 1'
#
loop_
_entity.id
_entity.type
_entity.pdbx_description
1 polymer ?
#
loop_
_entity_poly.entity_id
_entity_poly.type
_entity_poly.pdbx_seq_one_letter_code
_entity_poly.pdbx_strand_id
1 'polypeptide(L)'
;MDTQLIPQALREALGFVYSRHIRNQATLGGEVVSAAKDSVLLPVLLALSAQVVVGSGKTMALEDYPLCGGSELLLAVVLPDPYRTCATRKIARSAAGLPVVTAAVSRDAQAKIRIALSGVMAPGRLRDAENSGLSGLALEQVVAQMVSPPDDICGSSVYKRYITGVVVADLLADCLASGEKA
;
A
#
# COMPACT_ATOMS: atom_id res chain seq x y z
N MET A 1 22.21 -0.10 1.20
CA MET A 1 21.16 0.04 2.23
C MET A 1 20.70 -1.37 2.61
N ASP A 2 21.55 -2.11 3.31
CA ASP A 2 21.29 -3.53 3.62
C ASP A 2 21.15 -3.67 5.13
N THR A 3 20.06 -3.12 5.65
CA THR A 3 19.55 -3.53 6.96
C THR A 3 18.45 -4.55 6.74
N GLN A 4 18.50 -5.66 7.47
CA GLN A 4 17.47 -6.70 7.46
C GLN A 4 16.13 -6.19 8.02
N LEU A 5 16.12 -4.98 8.60
CA LEU A 5 14.95 -4.35 9.22
C LEU A 5 14.05 -3.60 8.23
N ILE A 6 14.44 -3.45 6.96
CA ILE A 6 13.57 -2.87 5.93
C ILE A 6 12.84 -4.02 5.21
N PRO A 7 11.50 -4.12 5.34
CA PRO A 7 10.73 -5.17 4.66
C PRO A 7 10.95 -5.13 3.15
N GLN A 8 11.01 -6.30 2.52
CA GLN A 8 11.24 -6.40 1.07
C GLN A 8 10.22 -5.60 0.25
N ALA A 9 8.93 -5.68 0.57
CA ALA A 9 7.91 -4.89 -0.11
C ALA A 9 8.14 -3.38 0.02
N LEU A 10 8.65 -2.88 1.15
CA LEU A 10 8.97 -1.45 1.28
C LEU A 10 10.15 -1.06 0.38
N ARG A 11 11.15 -1.93 0.27
CA ARG A 11 12.28 -1.72 -0.66
C ARG A 11 11.82 -1.71 -2.12
N GLU A 12 10.93 -2.61 -2.49
CA GLU A 12 10.32 -2.66 -3.83
C GLU A 12 9.49 -1.39 -4.11
N ALA A 13 8.65 -0.97 -3.16
CA ALA A 13 7.85 0.25 -3.26
C ALA A 13 8.72 1.52 -3.44
N LEU A 14 9.83 1.62 -2.71
CA LEU A 14 10.81 2.70 -2.89
C LEU A 14 11.42 2.71 -4.31
N GLY A 15 11.54 1.54 -4.94
CA GLY A 15 11.95 1.40 -6.34
C GLY A 15 10.92 1.94 -7.33
N PHE A 16 9.64 2.03 -6.96
CA PHE A 16 8.59 2.55 -7.83
C PHE A 16 8.60 4.08 -7.97
N VAL A 17 9.26 4.79 -7.05
CA VAL A 17 9.44 6.24 -7.11
C VAL A 17 10.35 6.55 -8.30
N TYR A 18 9.81 7.28 -9.28
CA TYR A 18 10.32 7.35 -10.65
C TYR A 18 11.84 7.53 -10.80
N SER A 19 12.40 8.62 -10.26
CA SER A 19 13.80 8.98 -10.53
C SER A 19 14.63 9.04 -9.25
N ARG A 20 15.93 8.74 -9.36
CA ARG A 20 16.90 8.94 -8.28
C ARG A 20 16.90 10.38 -7.76
N HIS A 21 16.63 11.35 -8.64
CA HIS A 21 16.61 12.77 -8.29
C HIS A 21 15.43 13.08 -7.35
N ILE A 22 14.25 12.54 -7.67
CA ILE A 22 13.09 12.64 -6.78
C ILE A 22 13.37 11.89 -5.47
N ARG A 23 13.87 10.64 -5.53
CA ARG A 23 14.16 9.85 -4.31
C ARG A 23 15.18 10.51 -3.38
N ASN A 24 16.12 11.29 -3.91
CA ASN A 24 17.12 11.99 -3.09
C ASN A 24 16.58 13.27 -2.41
N GLN A 25 15.40 13.76 -2.81
CA GLN A 25 14.76 14.95 -2.24
C GLN A 25 13.47 14.62 -1.49
N ALA A 26 12.74 13.60 -1.95
CA ALA A 26 11.51 13.14 -1.35
C ALA A 26 11.76 12.58 0.05
N THR A 27 10.81 12.82 0.94
CA THR A 27 10.83 12.30 2.30
C THR A 27 9.64 11.40 2.54
N LEU A 28 9.80 10.40 3.39
CA LEU A 28 8.68 9.54 3.80
C LEU A 28 7.58 10.36 4.49
N GLY A 29 7.97 11.36 5.28
CA GLY A 29 7.03 12.30 5.91
C GLY A 29 6.23 13.11 4.88
N GLY A 30 6.89 13.62 3.84
CA GLY A 30 6.21 14.34 2.76
C GLY A 30 5.20 13.47 2.00
N GLU A 31 5.55 12.21 1.72
CA GLU A 31 4.63 11.23 1.11
C GLU A 31 3.40 10.97 1.99
N VAL A 32 3.61 10.76 3.29
CA VAL A 32 2.50 10.54 4.23
C VAL A 32 1.60 11.76 4.34
N VAL A 33 2.17 12.95 4.49
CA VAL A 33 1.41 14.20 4.66
C VAL A 33 0.68 14.59 3.39
N SER A 34 1.30 14.41 2.22
CA SER A 34 0.68 14.73 0.93
C SER A 34 -0.52 13.83 0.63
N ALA A 35 -0.53 12.61 1.16
CA ALA A 35 -1.58 11.61 0.92
C ALA A 35 -1.98 11.48 -0.56
N ALA A 36 -0.98 11.56 -1.45
CA ALA A 36 -1.22 11.65 -2.89
C ALA A 36 -2.05 10.45 -3.37
N LYS A 37 -3.05 10.71 -4.21
CA LYS A 37 -3.96 9.68 -4.72
C LYS A 37 -3.20 8.52 -5.35
N ASP A 38 -2.10 8.82 -6.03
CA ASP A 38 -1.22 7.90 -6.74
C ASP A 38 0.02 7.48 -5.93
N SER A 39 0.03 7.66 -4.60
CA SER A 39 1.17 7.31 -3.77
C SER A 39 1.55 5.84 -3.92
N VAL A 40 2.83 5.59 -4.17
CA VAL A 40 3.39 4.24 -4.30
C VAL A 40 3.87 3.68 -2.96
N LEU A 41 3.98 4.53 -1.92
CA LEU A 41 4.50 4.14 -0.60
C LEU A 41 3.39 3.94 0.43
N LEU A 42 2.31 4.71 0.39
CA LEU A 42 1.23 4.60 1.37
C LEU A 42 0.59 3.20 1.43
N PRO A 43 0.33 2.50 0.31
CA PRO A 43 -0.20 1.14 0.37
C PRO A 43 0.66 0.19 1.21
N VAL A 44 1.98 0.17 0.99
CA VAL A 44 2.86 -0.74 1.74
C VAL A 44 2.95 -0.36 3.22
N LEU A 45 2.98 0.93 3.56
CA LEU A 45 2.99 1.36 4.95
C LEU A 45 1.69 0.98 5.68
N LEU A 46 0.53 1.16 5.04
CA LEU A 46 -0.77 0.76 5.58
C LEU A 46 -0.86 -0.76 5.75
N ALA A 47 -0.43 -1.53 4.75
CA ALA A 47 -0.38 -2.99 4.82
C ALA A 47 0.56 -3.47 5.95
N LEU A 48 1.67 -2.77 6.19
CA LEU A 48 2.62 -3.08 7.27
C LEU A 48 2.18 -2.61 8.66
N SER A 49 0.96 -2.07 8.81
CA SER A 49 0.48 -1.55 10.10
C SER A 49 1.31 -0.38 10.62
N ALA A 50 1.89 0.43 9.73
CA ALA A 50 2.75 1.53 10.12
C ALA A 50 2.04 2.48 11.09
N GLN A 51 2.82 3.00 12.02
CA GLN A 51 2.43 4.04 12.96
C GLN A 51 3.21 5.30 12.66
N VAL A 52 2.73 6.43 13.16
CA VAL A 52 3.44 7.71 13.08
C VAL A 52 3.65 8.27 14.48
N VAL A 53 4.81 8.88 14.69
CA VAL A 53 5.09 9.71 15.86
C VAL A 53 4.89 11.17 15.44
N VAL A 54 4.08 11.90 16.19
CA VAL A 54 3.75 13.29 15.90
C VAL A 54 4.45 14.28 16.85
N GLY A 55 4.34 15.58 16.57
CA GLY A 55 4.98 16.69 17.28
C GLY A 55 4.73 16.69 18.79
N SER A 56 3.53 16.30 19.23
CA SER A 56 3.21 16.10 20.65
C SER A 56 3.88 14.89 21.31
N GLY A 57 4.66 14.09 20.58
CA GLY A 57 5.25 12.85 21.03
C GLY A 57 4.28 11.66 21.05
N LYS A 58 3.00 11.89 20.71
CA LYS A 58 2.00 10.82 20.60
C LYS A 58 2.33 9.90 19.43
N THR A 59 2.11 8.61 19.62
CA THR A 59 2.12 7.61 18.54
C THR A 59 0.69 7.25 18.17
N MET A 60 0.39 7.15 16.88
CA MET A 60 -0.93 6.75 16.36
C MET A 60 -0.79 5.90 15.10
N ALA A 61 -1.85 5.21 14.70
CA ALA A 61 -1.84 4.48 13.43
C ALA A 61 -1.70 5.47 12.26
N LEU A 62 -0.98 5.08 11.22
CA LEU A 62 -0.81 5.91 10.02
C LEU A 62 -2.15 6.35 9.43
N GLU A 63 -3.16 5.48 9.47
CA GLU A 63 -4.51 5.75 8.95
C GLU A 63 -5.27 6.83 9.75
N ASP A 64 -4.87 7.10 11.00
CA ASP A 64 -5.50 8.12 11.84
C ASP A 64 -4.85 9.50 11.67
N TYR A 65 -3.64 9.56 11.11
CA TYR A 65 -2.90 10.83 10.96
C TYR A 65 -3.65 11.91 10.18
N PRO A 66 -4.34 11.61 9.05
CA PRO A 66 -5.13 12.61 8.34
C PRO A 66 -6.23 13.27 9.21
N LEU A 67 -6.72 12.57 10.23
CA LEU A 67 -7.75 13.07 11.15
C LEU A 67 -7.23 14.20 12.06
N CYS A 68 -5.91 14.36 12.17
CA CYS A 68 -5.30 15.48 12.90
C CYS A 68 -5.45 16.83 12.18
N GLY A 69 -5.88 16.86 10.91
CA GLY A 69 -6.16 18.11 10.19
C GLY A 69 -4.98 19.06 10.07
N GLY A 70 -3.73 18.55 10.11
CA GLY A 70 -2.51 19.35 10.03
C GLY A 70 -2.10 20.04 11.34
N SER A 71 -2.74 19.73 12.47
CA SER A 71 -2.37 20.27 13.80
C SER A 71 -1.06 19.71 14.37
N GLU A 72 -0.52 18.67 13.75
CA GLU A 72 0.59 17.87 14.26
C GLU A 72 1.66 17.69 13.17
N LEU A 73 2.94 17.83 13.55
CA LEU A 73 4.07 17.56 12.66
C LEU A 73 4.41 16.07 12.69
N LEU A 74 4.48 15.40 11.53
CA LEU A 74 4.99 14.04 11.46
C LEU A 74 6.50 14.02 11.72
N LEU A 75 6.91 13.36 12.80
CA LEU A 75 8.31 13.23 13.21
C LEU A 75 8.95 11.93 12.74
N ALA A 76 8.21 10.82 12.79
CA ALA A 76 8.72 9.51 12.39
C ALA A 76 7.60 8.59 11.88
N VAL A 77 7.98 7.61 11.07
CA VAL A 77 7.16 6.46 10.72
C VAL A 77 7.76 5.22 11.39
N VAL A 78 6.94 4.46 12.08
CA VAL A 78 7.34 3.27 12.85
C VAL A 78 6.69 2.04 12.23
N LEU A 79 7.49 1.03 11.92
CA LEU A 79 6.99 -0.29 11.50
C LEU A 79 6.99 -1.19 12.75
N PRO A 80 5.82 -1.54 13.29
CA PRO A 80 5.75 -2.29 14.55
C PRO A 80 6.28 -3.73 14.41
N ASP A 81 6.18 -4.30 13.22
CA ASP A 81 6.72 -5.61 12.88
C ASP A 81 7.42 -5.55 11.52
N PRO A 82 8.76 -5.44 11.48
CA PRO A 82 9.51 -5.40 10.22
C PRO A 82 9.59 -6.78 9.54
N TYR A 83 9.17 -7.86 10.20
CA TYR A 83 9.18 -9.22 9.65
C TYR A 83 7.82 -9.64 9.09
N ARG A 84 6.79 -8.81 9.23
CA ARG A 84 5.46 -9.04 8.64
C ARG A 84 5.59 -9.29 7.14
N THR A 85 5.17 -10.47 6.70
CA THR A 85 5.13 -10.82 5.28
C THR A 85 4.27 -9.82 4.53
N CYS A 86 4.83 -9.19 3.51
CA CYS A 86 4.14 -8.23 2.68
C CYS A 86 4.67 -8.31 1.26
N ALA A 87 3.75 -8.19 0.30
CA ALA A 87 4.04 -8.07 -1.12
C ALA A 87 3.39 -6.78 -1.64
N THR A 88 4.02 -6.14 -2.64
CA THR A 88 3.50 -4.92 -3.26
C THR A 88 3.66 -4.96 -4.77
N ARG A 89 2.77 -4.27 -5.49
CA ARG A 89 2.84 -4.14 -6.95
C ARG A 89 2.28 -2.80 -7.39
N LYS A 90 2.98 -2.16 -8.34
CA LYS A 90 2.50 -1.00 -9.09
C LYS A 90 2.14 -1.43 -10.51
N ILE A 91 0.94 -1.09 -10.96
CA ILE A 91 0.55 -1.17 -12.37
C ILE A 91 0.58 0.23 -12.96
N ALA A 92 1.35 0.41 -14.04
CA ALA A 92 1.44 1.64 -14.80
C ALA A 92 1.78 1.33 -16.25
N ARG A 93 1.51 2.26 -17.17
CA ARG A 93 1.83 2.09 -18.60
C ARG A 93 3.33 1.97 -18.87
N SER A 94 4.15 2.59 -18.04
CA SER A 94 5.61 2.54 -18.10
C SER A 94 6.19 2.60 -16.69
N ALA A 95 7.47 2.30 -16.53
CA ALA A 95 8.15 2.37 -15.22
C ALA A 95 7.99 3.76 -14.55
N ALA A 96 7.92 4.81 -15.36
CA ALA A 96 7.78 6.22 -14.99
C ALA A 96 6.34 6.75 -14.99
N GLY A 97 5.39 5.96 -15.48
CA GLY A 97 4.03 6.42 -15.73
C GLY A 97 3.24 6.62 -14.44
N LEU A 98 2.18 7.41 -14.55
CA LEU A 98 1.17 7.53 -13.50
C LEU A 98 0.63 6.13 -13.14
N PRO A 99 0.63 5.76 -11.86
CA PRO A 99 0.04 4.51 -11.40
C PRO A 99 -1.44 4.42 -11.76
N VAL A 100 -1.82 3.30 -12.40
CA VAL A 100 -3.22 2.88 -12.51
C VAL A 100 -3.70 2.45 -11.12
N VAL A 101 -2.92 1.57 -10.49
CA VAL A 101 -3.12 1.08 -9.12
C VAL A 101 -1.76 0.79 -8.51
N THR A 102 -1.59 1.14 -7.24
CA THR A 102 -0.55 0.53 -6.41
C THR A 102 -1.24 -0.21 -5.28
N ALA A 103 -0.87 -1.47 -5.10
CA ALA A 103 -1.44 -2.35 -4.10
C ALA A 103 -0.37 -2.92 -3.20
N ALA A 104 -0.72 -3.17 -1.95
CA ALA A 104 0.07 -3.97 -1.04
C ALA A 104 -0.84 -4.89 -0.24
N VAL A 105 -0.42 -6.14 -0.11
CA VAL A 105 -1.07 -7.14 0.73
C VAL A 105 -0.06 -7.60 1.76
N SER A 106 -0.49 -7.76 3.00
CA SER A 106 0.33 -8.34 4.06
C SER A 106 -0.43 -9.40 4.83
N ARG A 107 0.33 -10.25 5.51
CA ARG A 107 -0.16 -11.27 6.43
C ARG A 107 0.69 -11.22 7.69
N ASP A 108 0.07 -11.16 8.86
CA ASP A 108 0.79 -11.31 10.13
C ASP A 108 0.84 -12.74 10.65
N ALA A 109 1.55 -12.91 11.76
CA ALA A 109 1.70 -14.17 12.48
C ALA A 109 0.36 -14.81 12.87
N GLN A 110 -0.72 -14.03 13.02
CA GLN A 110 -2.07 -14.52 13.29
C GLN A 110 -2.87 -14.82 12.01
N ALA A 111 -2.19 -14.87 10.86
CA ALA A 111 -2.77 -15.03 9.54
C ALA A 111 -3.78 -13.94 9.15
N LYS A 112 -3.78 -12.78 9.82
CA LYS A 112 -4.66 -11.68 9.47
C LYS A 112 -4.12 -10.97 8.24
N ILE A 113 -4.98 -10.83 7.24
CA ILE A 113 -4.66 -10.17 5.98
C ILE A 113 -4.89 -8.66 6.11
N ARG A 114 -4.03 -7.86 5.49
CA ARG A 114 -4.28 -6.44 5.23
C ARG A 114 -4.13 -6.15 3.74
N ILE A 115 -5.06 -5.39 3.19
CA ILE A 115 -5.11 -5.03 1.78
C ILE A 115 -5.18 -3.51 1.71
N ALA A 116 -4.19 -2.88 1.10
CA ALA A 116 -4.14 -1.44 0.92
C ALA A 116 -3.91 -1.07 -0.54
N LEU A 117 -4.58 -0.01 -0.98
CA LEU A 117 -4.63 0.44 -2.36
C LEU A 117 -4.40 1.95 -2.48
N SER A 118 -3.90 2.37 -3.63
CA SER A 118 -3.91 3.75 -4.12
C SER A 118 -4.08 3.77 -5.65
N GLY A 119 -4.28 4.95 -6.24
CA GLY A 119 -4.47 5.17 -7.67
C GLY A 119 -5.94 5.06 -8.08
N VAL A 120 -6.59 3.93 -7.77
CA VAL A 120 -8.02 3.72 -8.04
C VAL A 120 -8.94 4.35 -6.99
N MET A 121 -8.40 4.64 -5.81
CA MET A 121 -9.03 5.34 -4.71
C MET A 121 -7.98 6.18 -3.98
N ALA A 122 -8.41 7.03 -3.04
CA ALA A 122 -7.46 7.64 -2.10
C ALA A 122 -6.72 6.53 -1.32
N PRO A 123 -5.44 6.73 -0.93
CA PRO A 123 -4.67 5.72 -0.23
C PRO A 123 -5.42 5.21 1.01
N GLY A 124 -5.66 3.91 1.07
CA GLY A 124 -6.52 3.35 2.12
C GLY A 124 -6.59 1.83 2.09
N ARG A 125 -7.22 1.27 3.12
CA ARG A 125 -7.39 -0.17 3.30
C ARG A 125 -8.75 -0.65 2.84
N LEU A 126 -8.80 -1.82 2.20
CA LEU A 126 -10.04 -2.53 1.87
C LEU A 126 -10.42 -3.48 3.00
N ARG A 127 -10.87 -2.93 4.13
CA ARG A 127 -11.20 -3.69 5.35
C ARG A 127 -12.24 -4.79 5.14
N ASP A 128 -13.20 -4.56 4.26
CA ASP A 128 -14.24 -5.56 3.97
C ASP A 128 -13.67 -6.77 3.21
N ALA A 129 -12.71 -6.55 2.30
CA ALA A 129 -12.02 -7.62 1.59
C ALA A 129 -11.09 -8.41 2.53
N GLU A 130 -10.42 -7.74 3.47
CA GLU A 130 -9.52 -8.37 4.46
C GLU A 130 -10.21 -9.45 5.29
N ASN A 131 -11.49 -9.26 5.62
CA ASN A 131 -12.26 -10.18 6.46
C ASN A 131 -13.09 -11.21 5.69
N SER A 132 -13.02 -11.20 4.36
CA SER A 132 -13.84 -12.06 3.50
C SER A 132 -13.40 -13.53 3.50
N GLY A 133 -12.12 -13.79 3.83
CA GLY A 133 -11.52 -15.14 3.72
C GLY A 133 -11.42 -15.67 2.28
N LEU A 134 -11.64 -14.81 1.28
CA LEU A 134 -11.64 -15.20 -0.13
C LEU A 134 -10.21 -15.18 -0.71
N SER A 135 -10.00 -15.97 -1.76
CA SER A 135 -8.76 -16.01 -2.54
C SER A 135 -9.05 -16.27 -4.03
N GLY A 136 -8.06 -16.06 -4.88
CA GLY A 136 -8.18 -16.24 -6.34
C GLY A 136 -9.33 -15.44 -6.94
N LEU A 137 -10.03 -16.04 -7.92
CA LEU A 137 -11.12 -15.40 -8.68
C LEU A 137 -12.23 -14.80 -7.79
N ALA A 138 -12.54 -15.42 -6.64
CA ALA A 138 -13.57 -14.89 -5.75
C ALA A 138 -13.14 -13.57 -5.12
N LEU A 139 -11.87 -13.46 -4.70
CA LEU A 139 -11.30 -12.22 -4.19
C LEU A 139 -11.21 -11.16 -5.28
N GLU A 140 -10.80 -11.54 -6.49
CA GLU A 140 -10.74 -10.62 -7.64
C GLU A 140 -12.08 -9.93 -7.88
N GLN A 141 -13.16 -10.72 -7.92
CA GLN A 141 -14.51 -10.21 -8.17
C GLN A 141 -14.98 -9.27 -7.06
N VAL A 142 -14.74 -9.63 -5.80
CA VAL A 142 -15.14 -8.80 -4.65
C VAL A 142 -14.38 -7.48 -4.63
N VAL A 143 -13.05 -7.52 -4.81
CA VAL A 143 -12.22 -6.31 -4.86
C VAL A 143 -12.61 -5.42 -6.05
N ALA A 144 -12.88 -5.99 -7.21
CA ALA A 144 -13.34 -5.26 -8.39
C ALA A 144 -14.70 -4.57 -8.17
N GLN A 145 -15.55 -5.09 -7.28
CA GLN A 145 -16.83 -4.48 -6.92
C GLN A 145 -16.69 -3.38 -5.84
N MET A 146 -15.65 -3.44 -5.02
CA MET A 146 -15.40 -2.47 -3.93
C MET A 146 -14.81 -1.14 -4.41
N VAL A 147 -14.18 -1.11 -5.59
CA VAL A 147 -13.58 0.11 -6.14
C VAL A 147 -14.43 0.69 -7.27
N SER A 148 -14.57 2.03 -7.29
CA SER A 148 -15.31 2.77 -8.33
C SER A 148 -14.47 3.92 -8.91
N PRO A 149 -13.35 3.61 -9.60
CA PRO A 149 -12.51 4.63 -10.21
C PRO A 149 -13.16 5.26 -11.45
N PRO A 150 -12.91 6.54 -11.76
CA PRO A 150 -13.35 7.16 -13.00
C PRO A 150 -12.55 6.65 -14.20
N ASP A 151 -13.07 6.87 -15.41
CA ASP A 151 -12.28 6.81 -16.64
C ASP A 151 -11.27 7.98 -16.65
N ASP A 152 -10.03 7.70 -17.03
CA ASP A 152 -9.02 8.75 -17.25
C ASP A 152 -7.91 8.26 -18.22
N ILE A 153 -6.84 9.04 -18.34
CA ILE A 153 -5.68 8.73 -19.19
C ILE A 153 -4.95 7.42 -18.82
N CYS A 154 -5.11 6.93 -17.60
CA CYS A 154 -4.53 5.70 -17.09
C CYS A 154 -5.38 4.47 -17.47
N GLY A 155 -6.63 4.65 -17.89
CA GLY A 155 -7.48 3.59 -18.42
C GLY A 155 -8.96 3.75 -18.05
N SER A 156 -9.79 2.84 -18.57
CA SER A 156 -11.20 2.80 -18.24
C SER A 156 -11.45 2.28 -16.82
N SER A 157 -12.59 2.66 -16.23
CA SER A 157 -13.10 2.20 -14.95
C SER A 157 -13.20 0.67 -14.94
N VAL A 158 -13.69 0.07 -16.03
CA VAL A 158 -13.77 -1.39 -16.20
C VAL A 158 -12.39 -2.03 -16.07
N TYR A 159 -11.39 -1.50 -16.80
CA TYR A 159 -10.03 -2.02 -16.73
C TYR A 159 -9.42 -1.85 -15.34
N LYS A 160 -9.59 -0.68 -14.70
CA LYS A 160 -9.06 -0.41 -13.37
C LYS A 160 -9.65 -1.33 -12.30
N ARG A 161 -10.95 -1.59 -12.36
CA ARG A 161 -11.64 -2.52 -11.46
C ARG A 161 -11.09 -3.93 -11.63
N TYR A 162 -11.03 -4.40 -12.88
CA TYR A 162 -10.47 -5.71 -13.22
C TYR A 162 -9.03 -5.88 -12.71
N ILE A 163 -8.13 -4.97 -13.11
CA ILE A 163 -6.70 -5.11 -12.79
C ILE A 163 -6.43 -4.96 -11.29
N THR A 164 -7.24 -4.18 -10.57
CA THR A 164 -7.14 -4.08 -9.10
C THR A 164 -7.48 -5.43 -8.45
N GLY A 165 -8.54 -6.10 -8.90
CA GLY A 165 -8.91 -7.43 -8.41
C GLY A 165 -7.79 -8.44 -8.61
N VAL A 166 -7.30 -8.56 -9.85
CA VAL A 166 -6.21 -9.48 -10.23
C VAL A 166 -4.96 -9.23 -9.37
N VAL A 167 -4.51 -7.97 -9.27
CA VAL A 167 -3.29 -7.64 -8.52
C VAL A 167 -3.43 -7.98 -7.04
N VAL A 168 -4.58 -7.72 -6.43
CA VAL A 168 -4.77 -8.05 -5.01
C VAL A 168 -4.77 -9.56 -4.78
N ALA A 169 -5.41 -10.34 -5.66
CA ALA A 169 -5.43 -11.79 -5.56
C ALA A 169 -4.04 -12.40 -5.74
N ASP A 170 -3.27 -11.92 -6.73
CA ASP A 170 -1.88 -12.33 -6.94
C ASP A 170 -1.01 -12.02 -5.71
N LEU A 171 -1.12 -10.81 -5.17
CA LEU A 171 -0.32 -10.40 -4.00
C LEU A 171 -0.68 -11.20 -2.74
N LEU A 172 -1.94 -11.60 -2.60
CA LEU A 172 -2.34 -12.52 -1.54
C LEU A 172 -1.70 -13.90 -1.73
N ALA A 173 -1.72 -14.44 -2.95
CA ALA A 173 -1.08 -15.72 -3.27
C ALA A 173 0.44 -15.66 -3.00
N ASP A 174 1.11 -14.57 -3.39
CA ASP A 174 2.54 -14.32 -3.11
C ASP A 174 2.83 -14.35 -1.59
N CYS A 175 1.96 -13.72 -0.77
CA CYS A 175 2.08 -13.72 0.69
C CYS A 175 1.85 -15.11 1.31
N LEU A 176 0.91 -15.89 0.76
CA LEU A 176 0.63 -17.25 1.23
C LEU A 176 1.82 -18.18 0.92
N ALA A 177 2.35 -18.14 -0.30
CA ALA A 177 3.50 -18.96 -0.71
C ALA A 177 4.80 -18.59 0.03
N SER A 178 4.98 -17.31 0.39
CA SER A 178 6.16 -16.86 1.15
C SER A 178 6.11 -17.30 2.61
N GLY A 179 4.91 -17.49 3.19
CA GLY A 179 4.74 -17.99 4.56
C GLY A 179 4.99 -19.50 4.73
N GLU A 180 4.99 -20.28 3.65
CA GLU A 180 5.29 -21.72 3.67
C GLU A 180 6.80 -22.03 3.65
N LYS A 181 7.63 -21.03 3.36
CA LYS A 181 9.10 -21.17 3.24
C LYS A 181 9.88 -20.73 4.47
N ALA A 182 9.21 -20.37 5.56
CA ALA A 182 9.80 -19.90 6.82
C ALA A 182 9.79 -20.98 7.91
#